data_AF-A0A846BSW0-F1
#
_entry.id   AF-A0A846BSW0-F1
#
_cell.length_a   1.000
_cell.length_b   1.000
_cell.length_c   1.000
_cell.angle_alpha   90.00
_cell.angle_beta   90.00
_cell.angle_gamma   90.00
#
_symmetry.space_group_name_H-M   'P 1'
#
loop_
_entity.id
_entity.type
_entity.pdbx_description
1 polymer ?
#
loop_
_entity_poly.entity_id
_entity_poly.type
_entity_poly.pdbx_seq_one_letter_code
_entity_poly.pdbx_strand_id
1 'polypeptide(L)' 'RGNPKAMKAVIFRATRHVLTTSITTVAGFIPLLLLRSDFWSPLAICVVGGVGGATLLALYFVPCIYLLGEQLKNS' A
#
# COMPACT_ATOMS: atom_id res chain seq x y z
N ARG A 1 11.02 17.63 -13.83
CA ARG A 1 11.67 16.34 -14.14
C ARG A 1 11.25 15.34 -13.07
N GLY A 2 10.30 14.43 -13.37
CA GLY A 2 9.93 13.37 -12.44
C GLY A 2 11.12 12.42 -12.26
N ASN A 3 11.66 12.32 -11.04
CA ASN A 3 12.86 11.53 -10.80
C ASN A 3 12.44 10.10 -10.40
N PRO A 4 12.67 9.07 -11.25
CA PRO A 4 12.18 7.71 -10.99
C PRO A 4 12.75 7.10 -9.70
N LYS A 5 13.89 7.59 -9.22
CA LYS A 5 14.46 7.21 -7.91
C LYS A 5 13.60 7.67 -6.74
N ALA A 6 13.04 8.88 -6.81
CA ALA A 6 12.16 9.41 -5.77
C ALA A 6 10.84 8.62 -5.72
N MET A 7 10.31 8.23 -6.88
CA MET A 7 9.07 7.44 -6.96
C MET A 7 9.19 6.09 -6.25
N LYS A 8 10.27 5.33 -6.52
CA LYS A 8 10.52 4.05 -5.82
C LYS A 8 10.63 4.22 -4.30
N ALA A 9 11.29 5.29 -3.84
CA ALA A 9 11.42 5.57 -2.41
C ALA A 9 10.07 5.87 -1.74
N VAL A 10 9.19 6.61 -2.41
CA VAL A 10 7.83 6.92 -1.92
C VAL A 10 7.00 5.65 -1.78
N ILE A 11 7.05 4.78 -2.79
CA ILE A 11 6.30 3.52 -2.81
C ILE A 11 6.78 2.58 -1.69
N PHE A 12 8.10 2.39 -1.55
CA PHE A 12 8.66 1.53 -0.52
C PHE A 12 8.33 2.03 0.90
N ARG A 13 8.38 3.37 1.10
CA ARG A 13 7.95 4.00 2.35
C ARG A 13 6.47 3.80 2.62
N ALA A 14 5.60 3.97 1.61
CA ALA A 14 4.16 3.82 1.75
C ALA A 14 3.76 2.39 2.12
N THR A 15 4.28 1.38 1.42
CA THR A 15 3.99 -0.03 1.72
C THR A 15 4.36 -0.38 3.15
N ARG A 16 5.57 -0.02 3.58
CA ARG A 16 6.02 -0.22 4.97
C ARG A 16 5.07 0.48 5.94
N HIS A 17 4.73 1.74 5.66
CA HIS A 17 3.93 2.55 6.56
C HIS A 17 2.54 1.94 6.78
N VAL A 18 1.88 1.51 5.71
CA VAL A 18 0.54 0.90 5.77
C VAL A 18 0.58 -0.46 6.49
N LEU A 19 1.62 -1.28 6.24
CA LEU A 19 1.84 -2.51 7.01
C LEU A 19 1.95 -2.22 8.51
N THR A 20 2.73 -1.21 8.89
CA THR A 20 2.93 -0.85 10.30
C THR A 20 1.64 -0.36 10.95
N THR A 21 0.85 0.49 10.30
CA THR A 21 -0.43 0.96 10.85
C THR A 21 -1.45 -0.15 10.98
N SER A 22 -1.56 -1.04 9.98
CA SER A 22 -2.45 -2.20 10.10
C SER A 22 -2.04 -3.12 11.22
N ILE A 23 -0.73 -3.43 11.34
CA ILE A 23 -0.20 -4.21 12.46
C ILE A 23 -0.51 -3.52 13.77
N THR A 24 -0.42 -2.19 13.87
CA THR A 24 -0.70 -1.47 15.12
C THR A 24 -2.19 -1.45 15.46
N THR A 25 -3.09 -1.32 14.48
CA THR A 25 -4.54 -1.38 14.71
C THR A 25 -4.90 -2.76 15.24
N VAL A 26 -4.45 -3.78 14.52
CA VAL A 26 -4.62 -5.17 14.87
C VAL A 26 -4.01 -5.43 16.25
N ALA A 27 -2.78 -4.95 16.51
CA ALA A 27 -2.10 -5.03 17.80
C ALA A 27 -2.87 -4.37 18.95
N GLY A 28 -3.53 -3.23 18.72
CA GLY A 28 -4.37 -2.56 19.71
C GLY A 28 -5.63 -3.36 20.07
N PHE A 29 -6.12 -4.20 19.16
CA PHE A 29 -7.26 -5.09 19.40
C PHE A 29 -6.83 -6.53 19.80
N ILE A 30 -5.54 -6.90 19.73
CA ILE A 30 -4.98 -8.17 20.25
C ILE A 30 -5.55 -8.53 21.63
N PRO A 31 -5.54 -7.64 22.64
CA PRO A 31 -5.96 -8.01 23.99
C PRO A 31 -7.45 -8.43 24.06
N LEU A 32 -8.32 -7.98 23.15
CA LEU A 32 -9.73 -8.39 23.06
C LEU A 32 -9.94 -9.63 22.19
N LEU A 33 -8.98 -9.96 21.34
CA LEU A 33 -9.12 -10.91 20.25
C LEU A 33 -8.39 -12.24 20.50
N LEU A 34 -7.50 -12.32 21.50
CA LEU A 34 -6.89 -13.59 21.95
C LEU A 34 -7.90 -14.63 22.46
N LEU A 35 -9.14 -14.23 22.75
CA LEU A 35 -10.24 -15.16 23.02
C LEU A 35 -10.80 -15.84 21.75
N ARG A 36 -10.42 -15.41 20.53
CA ARG A 36 -10.91 -15.96 19.25
C ARG A 36 -9.81 -15.97 18.16
N SER A 37 -8.96 -16.99 18.19
CA SER A 37 -7.75 -17.14 17.37
C SER A 37 -7.97 -17.35 15.87
N ASP A 38 -9.09 -17.94 15.45
CA ASP A 38 -9.30 -18.32 14.04
C ASP A 38 -9.62 -17.15 13.10
N PHE A 39 -10.02 -15.99 13.65
CA PHE A 39 -10.44 -14.84 12.83
C PHE A 39 -9.27 -14.04 12.23
N TRP A 40 -8.05 -14.27 12.72
CA TRP A 40 -6.90 -13.39 12.47
C TRP A 40 -6.13 -13.65 11.19
N SER A 41 -5.99 -14.92 10.83
CA SER A 41 -5.31 -15.35 9.62
C SER A 41 -5.94 -14.75 8.35
N PRO A 42 -7.29 -14.81 8.14
CA PRO A 42 -7.90 -14.19 6.96
C PRO A 42 -7.80 -12.66 6.98
N LEU A 43 -7.80 -12.03 8.16
CA LEU A 43 -7.74 -10.57 8.30
C LEU A 43 -6.36 -10.02 7.87
N ALA A 44 -5.28 -10.69 8.29
CA ALA A 44 -3.93 -10.35 7.87
C ALA A 44 -3.76 -10.47 6.35
N ILE A 45 -4.28 -11.56 5.76
CA ILE A 45 -4.20 -11.80 4.32
C ILE A 45 -5.01 -10.77 3.52
N CYS A 46 -6.23 -10.41 3.97
CA CYS A 46 -7.03 -9.37 3.33
C CYS A 46 -6.33 -8.01 3.34
N VAL A 47 -5.68 -7.64 4.44
CA VAL A 47 -4.94 -6.38 4.55
C VAL A 47 -3.71 -6.40 3.67
N VAL A 48 -2.89 -7.45 3.74
CA VAL A 48 -1.67 -7.56 2.92
C VAL A 48 -2.03 -7.60 1.44
N GLY A 49 -3.08 -8.34 1.06
CA GLY A 49 -3.58 -8.40 -0.31
C GLY A 49 -4.18 -7.09 -0.79
N GLY A 50 -5.01 -6.43 0.02
CA GLY A 50 -5.65 -5.15 -0.31
C GLY A 50 -4.64 -4.01 -0.42
N VAL A 51 -3.70 -3.92 0.52
CA VAL A 51 -2.65 -2.91 0.54
C VAL A 51 -1.60 -3.18 -0.55
N GLY A 52 -1.19 -4.44 -0.69
CA GLY A 52 -0.28 -4.87 -1.76
C GLY A 52 -0.88 -4.59 -3.13
N GLY A 53 -2.14 -4.96 -3.34
CA GLY A 53 -2.90 -4.70 -4.55
C GLY A 53 -3.08 -3.21 -4.83
N ALA A 54 -3.49 -2.41 -3.84
CA ALA A 54 -3.63 -0.96 -3.98
C ALA A 54 -2.28 -0.28 -4.27
N THR A 55 -1.19 -0.76 -3.66
CA THR A 55 0.17 -0.27 -3.93
C THR A 55 0.59 -0.61 -5.35
N LEU A 56 0.39 -1.85 -5.80
CA LEU A 56 0.68 -2.29 -7.17
C LEU A 56 -0.12 -1.48 -8.19
N LEU A 57 -1.40 -1.26 -7.90
CA LEU A 57 -2.28 -0.45 -8.74
C LEU A 57 -1.81 1.00 -8.77
N ALA A 58 -1.45 1.61 -7.64
CA ALA A 58 -0.88 2.97 -7.61
C ALA A 58 0.46 3.06 -8.36
N LEU A 59 1.34 2.08 -8.17
CA LEU A 59 2.61 1.92 -8.89
C LEU A 59 2.45 1.87 -10.40
N TYR A 60 1.37 1.23 -10.87
CA TYR A 60 1.08 1.07 -12.30
C TYR A 60 0.31 2.28 -12.87
N PHE A 61 -0.60 2.84 -12.07
CA PHE A 61 -1.45 3.96 -12.47
C PHE A 61 -0.67 5.28 -12.54
N VAL A 62 0.26 5.51 -11.61
CA VAL A 62 1.10 6.72 -11.59
C VAL A 62 1.95 6.90 -12.86
N PRO A 63 2.70 5.91 -13.39
CA PRO A 63 3.44 6.06 -14.63
C PRO A 63 2.51 6.20 -15.84
N CYS A 64 1.36 5.52 -15.87
CA CYS A 64 0.37 5.70 -16.94
C CYS A 64 -0.12 7.15 -17.01
N ILE A 65 -0.48 7.75 -15.87
CA ILE A 65 -0.89 9.16 -15.82
C ILE A 65 0.27 10.10 -16.16
N TYR A 66 1.48 9.80 -15.70
CA TYR A 66 2.65 10.62 -16.01
C TYR A 66 2.93 10.66 -17.51
N LEU A 67 2.91 9.49 -18.18
CA LEU A 67 3.07 9.40 -19.63
C LEU A 67 1.97 10.17 -20.37
N LEU A 68 0.72 10.05 -19.91
CA LEU A 68 -0.42 10.78 -20.49
C LEU A 68 -0.28 12.31 -20.32
N GLY A 69 0.12 12.76 -19.12
CA GLY A 69 0.33 14.18 -18.83
C GLY A 69 1.54 14.76 -19.58
N GLU A 70 2.58 13.97 -19.81
CA GLU A 70 3.73 14.37 -20.63
C GLU A 70 3.34 14.46 -22.12
N GLN A 71 2.50 13.56 -22.61
CA GLN A 71 1.94 13.62 -23.97
C GLN A 71 1.07 14.88 -24.18
N LEU A 72 0.23 15.23 -23.21
CA LEU A 72 -0.62 16.43 -23.28
C LEU A 72 0.16 17.75 -23.18
N LYS A 73 1.32 17.75 -22.50
CA LYS A 73 2.17 18.94 -22.41
C LYS A 73 3.04 19.18 -23.65
N ASN A 74 3.23 18.14 -24.47
CA ASN A 74 4.04 18.19 -25.70
C ASN A 74 3.21 18.45 -26.97
N SER A 75 1.92 18.74 -26.83
CA SER A 75 1.02 19.24 -27.88
C SER A 75 0.57 20.66 -27.56
#